data_AF-A0A6J5XGR2-F1
#
_entry.id   AF-A0A6J5XGR2-F1
#
_cell.length_a   1.000
_cell.length_b   1.000
_cell.length_c   1.000
_cell.angle_alpha   90.00
_cell.angle_beta   90.00
_cell.angle_gamma   90.00
#
_symmetry.space_group_name_H-M   'P 1'
#
loop_
_entity.id
_entity.type
_entity.pdbx_description
1 polymer ?
#
loop_
_entity_poly.entity_id
_entity_poly.type
_entity_poly.pdbx_seq_one_letter_code
_entity_poly.pdbx_strand_id
1 'polypeptide(L)'
;MYATQYFDPSFKDQIMRPKLSQRGVGVSEAPRIIIFSAPRPFTSSVGARQSLVVRSWLALSPQIAVVLFSKDPFVVSFFGEFDLRVLVEPNIDFT
;
A
#
# COMPACT_ATOMS: atom_id res chain seq x y z
N MET A 1 16.91 -24.12 -3.30
CA MET A 1 17.63 -23.45 -2.19
C MET A 1 16.80 -22.25 -1.80
N TYR A 2 16.32 -22.17 -0.55
CA TYR A 2 15.60 -20.99 -0.05
C TYR A 2 16.50 -20.27 0.95
N ALA A 3 16.79 -18.99 0.70
CA ALA A 3 17.55 -18.16 1.62
C ALA A 3 16.57 -17.46 2.57
N THR A 4 16.56 -17.88 3.84
CA THR A 4 15.91 -17.12 4.91
C THR A 4 16.86 -16.02 5.34
N GLN A 5 16.63 -14.78 4.90
CA GLN A 5 17.32 -13.63 5.46
C GLN A 5 16.67 -13.27 6.79
N TYR A 6 17.42 -13.44 7.88
CA TYR A 6 17.02 -12.97 9.19
C TYR A 6 17.16 -11.45 9.23
N PHE A 7 16.05 -10.77 9.52
CA PHE A 7 15.98 -9.33 9.66
C PHE A 7 16.78 -8.90 10.91
N ASP A 8 17.70 -7.97 10.75
CA ASP A 8 18.53 -7.47 11.86
C ASP A 8 17.66 -6.87 12.98
N PRO A 9 17.86 -7.27 14.26
CA PRO A 9 17.04 -6.79 15.38
C PRO A 9 17.28 -5.31 15.73
N SER A 10 18.24 -4.65 15.08
CA SER A 10 18.59 -3.24 15.28
C SER A 10 17.52 -2.26 14.77
N PHE A 11 16.50 -2.70 14.02
CA PHE A 11 15.48 -1.79 13.49
C PHE A 11 14.41 -1.39 14.54
N LYS A 12 14.41 -2.01 15.73
CA LYS A 12 13.41 -1.75 16.77
C LYS A 12 13.53 -0.37 17.42
N ASP A 13 14.72 0.23 17.47
CA ASP A 13 14.91 1.56 18.05
C ASP A 13 14.71 2.71 17.06
N GLN A 14 14.46 2.39 15.78
CA GLN A 14 14.20 3.36 14.72
C GLN A 14 12.76 3.33 14.21
N ILE A 15 11.82 2.79 15.00
CA ILE A 15 10.43 3.30 14.98
C ILE A 15 10.45 4.70 15.63
N MET A 16 11.26 5.58 15.04
CA MET A 16 11.20 7.00 15.25
C MET A 16 9.78 7.35 14.83
N ARG A 17 8.92 7.64 15.82
CA ARG A 17 7.73 8.45 15.58
C ARG A 17 8.21 9.55 14.63
N PRO A 18 7.64 9.68 13.42
CA PRO A 18 8.15 10.66 12.48
C PRO A 18 8.11 11.99 13.20
N LYS A 19 9.29 12.50 13.60
CA LYS A 19 9.40 13.83 14.16
C LYS A 19 9.17 14.74 12.97
N LEU A 20 7.90 15.06 12.78
CA LEU A 20 7.42 16.10 11.89
C LEU A 20 8.18 17.35 12.33
N SER A 21 9.21 17.69 11.56
CA SER A 21 10.09 18.83 11.84
C SER A 21 9.22 20.07 11.80
N GLN A 22 8.75 20.51 12.97
CA GLN A 22 8.06 21.79 13.14
C GLN A 22 9.09 22.89 12.92
N ARG A 23 9.27 23.27 11.65
CA ARG A 23 9.82 24.57 11.32
C ARG A 23 9.10 25.15 10.11
N GLY A 24 7.98 25.80 10.40
CA GLY A 24 7.21 26.60 9.46
C GLY A 24 5.78 26.76 9.96
N VAL A 25 5.43 27.94 10.44
CA VAL A 25 4.03 28.31 10.74
C VAL A 25 3.26 28.28 9.42
N GLY A 26 2.23 27.44 9.32
CA GLY A 26 1.26 27.45 8.21
C GLY A 26 0.79 26.06 7.79
N VAL A 27 -0.35 25.63 8.35
CA VAL A 27 -1.09 24.40 8.04
C VAL A 27 -0.35 23.10 8.39
N SER A 28 -0.73 22.47 9.50
CA SER A 28 -0.38 21.07 9.78
C SER A 28 -1.14 20.17 8.79
N GLU A 29 -0.71 20.14 7.52
CA GLU A 29 -1.25 19.21 6.54
C GLU A 29 -0.96 17.79 7.05
N ALA A 30 -2.02 17.01 7.20
CA ALA A 30 -1.90 15.69 7.78
C ALA A 30 -1.08 14.77 6.85
N PRO A 31 -0.26 13.85 7.41
CA PRO A 31 0.76 13.14 6.65
C PRO A 31 0.13 12.27 5.56
N ARG A 32 0.60 12.45 4.32
CA ARG A 32 0.20 11.60 3.19
C ARG A 32 0.92 10.25 3.27
N ILE A 33 0.17 9.17 3.19
CA ILE A 33 0.68 7.80 3.30
C ILE A 33 0.41 7.09 1.97
N ILE A 34 1.44 6.47 1.40
CA ILE A 34 1.31 5.67 0.17
C ILE A 34 1.70 4.23 0.50
N ILE A 35 0.77 3.30 0.24
CA ILE A 35 0.97 1.87 0.46
C ILE A 35 1.27 1.20 -0.87
N PHE A 36 2.45 0.61 -0.99
CA PHE A 36 2.89 -0.14 -2.15
C PHE A 36 2.67 -1.63 -1.91
N SER A 37 1.93 -2.30 -2.79
CA SER A 37 1.61 -3.72 -2.64
C SER A 37 1.60 -4.44 -3.99
N ALA A 38 2.04 -5.69 -3.99
CA ALA A 38 2.03 -6.56 -5.16
C ALA A 38 1.15 -7.78 -4.89
N PRO A 39 -0.18 -7.62 -4.99
CA PRO A 39 -1.08 -8.71 -4.67
C PRO A 39 -1.01 -9.81 -5.73
N ARG A 40 -1.17 -11.05 -5.30
CA ARG A 40 -1.41 -12.16 -6.21
C ARG A 40 -2.72 -11.94 -7.00
N PRO A 41 -2.85 -12.56 -8.19
CA PRO A 41 -4.08 -12.61 -8.96
C PRO A 41 -5.37 -12.66 -8.12
N PHE A 42 -6.34 -11.80 -8.45
CA PHE A 42 -7.63 -11.67 -7.74
C PHE A 42 -8.59 -12.82 -8.13
N THR A 43 -8.07 -14.03 -8.21
CA THR A 43 -8.84 -15.20 -8.65
C THR A 43 -9.64 -15.78 -7.48
N SER A 44 -10.91 -16.14 -7.73
CA SER A 44 -11.77 -16.84 -6.77
C SER A 44 -11.97 -16.06 -5.45
N SER A 45 -12.21 -16.76 -4.34
CA SER A 45 -12.46 -16.20 -3.00
C SER A 45 -11.33 -15.32 -2.45
N VAL A 46 -10.13 -15.38 -3.05
CA VAL A 46 -8.98 -14.56 -2.69
C VAL A 46 -9.15 -13.11 -3.14
N GLY A 47 -9.75 -12.88 -4.32
CA GLY A 47 -9.99 -11.54 -4.85
C GLY A 47 -10.90 -10.70 -3.96
N ALA A 48 -11.97 -11.28 -3.43
CA ALA A 48 -12.87 -10.61 -2.49
C ALA A 48 -12.21 -10.22 -1.16
N ARG A 49 -11.21 -10.99 -0.71
CA ARG A 49 -10.45 -10.67 0.50
C ARG A 49 -9.44 -9.56 0.24
N GLN A 50 -8.74 -9.63 -0.89
CA GLN A 50 -7.79 -8.59 -1.29
C GLN A 50 -8.50 -7.25 -1.50
N SER A 51 -9.70 -7.27 -2.08
CA SER A 51 -10.49 -6.06 -2.26
C SER A 51 -10.90 -5.44 -0.94
N LEU A 52 -11.32 -6.26 0.03
CA LEU A 52 -11.66 -5.81 1.38
C LEU A 52 -10.44 -5.21 2.09
N VAL A 53 -9.24 -5.75 1.88
CA VAL A 53 -8.00 -5.20 2.46
C VAL A 53 -7.69 -3.82 1.89
N VAL A 54 -7.82 -3.63 0.57
CA VAL A 54 -7.62 -2.29 -0.03
C VAL A 54 -8.66 -1.30 0.49
N ARG A 55 -9.93 -1.71 0.61
CA ARG A 55 -10.99 -0.89 1.21
C ARG A 55 -10.70 -0.54 2.67
N SER A 56 -10.20 -1.49 3.46
CA SER A 56 -9.90 -1.24 4.88
C SER A 56 -8.75 -0.26 5.05
N TRP A 57 -7.72 -0.31 4.20
CA TRP A 57 -6.65 0.69 4.19
C TRP A 57 -7.16 2.10 3.88
N LEU A 58 -7.98 2.25 2.84
CA LEU A 58 -8.51 3.54 2.42
C LEU A 58 -9.53 4.14 3.43
N ALA A 59 -10.15 3.29 4.24
CA ALA A 59 -11.09 3.71 5.28
C ALA A 59 -10.39 4.30 6.52
N LEU A 60 -9.09 4.03 6.72
CA LEU A 60 -8.33 4.53 7.87
C LEU A 60 -8.12 6.05 7.81
N SER A 61 -7.89 6.60 6.62
CA SER A 61 -7.67 8.03 6.43
C SER A 61 -7.87 8.44 4.96
N PRO A 62 -8.46 9.63 4.70
CA PRO A 62 -8.51 10.21 3.36
C PRO A 62 -7.14 10.46 2.72
N GLN A 63 -6.07 10.53 3.52
CA GLN A 63 -4.69 10.78 3.05
C GLN A 63 -3.94 9.52 2.62
N ILE A 64 -4.57 8.34 2.71
CA ILE A 64 -3.98 7.08 2.28
C ILE A 64 -4.25 6.89 0.78
N ALA A 65 -3.19 6.67 0.04
CA ALA A 65 -3.22 6.18 -1.34
C ALA A 65 -2.59 4.79 -1.41
N VAL A 66 -3.03 3.98 -2.37
CA VAL A 66 -2.57 2.60 -2.55
C VAL A 66 -2.08 2.44 -3.99
N VAL A 67 -0.89 1.89 -4.17
CA VAL A 67 -0.33 1.53 -5.47
C VAL A 67 -0.20 0.02 -5.52
N LEU A 68 -0.91 -0.60 -6.46
CA LEU A 68 -0.92 -2.04 -6.69
C LEU A 68 -0.07 -2.38 -7.92
N PHE A 69 0.90 -3.27 -7.77
CA PHE A 69 1.72 -3.78 -8.88
C PHE A 69 1.21 -5.15 -9.30
N SER A 70 0.69 -5.28 -10.52
CA SER A 70 0.24 -6.56 -11.05
C SER A 70 0.01 -6.50 -12.56
N LYS A 71 0.48 -7.53 -13.28
CA LYS A 71 0.17 -7.76 -14.70
C LYS A 71 -1.21 -8.39 -14.93
N ASP A 72 -1.92 -8.76 -13.86
CA ASP A 72 -3.19 -9.47 -13.97
C ASP A 72 -4.33 -8.52 -14.41
N PRO A 73 -5.05 -8.82 -15.51
CA PRO A 73 -6.18 -8.02 -15.98
C PRO A 73 -7.30 -7.86 -14.96
N PHE A 74 -7.50 -8.82 -14.04
CA PHE A 74 -8.48 -8.70 -12.96
C PHE A 74 -8.10 -7.61 -11.96
N VAL A 75 -6.81 -7.43 -11.66
CA VAL A 75 -6.32 -6.35 -10.79
C VAL A 75 -6.44 -5.00 -11.48
N VAL A 76 -6.27 -4.94 -12.81
CA VAL A 76 -6.48 -3.71 -13.58
C VAL A 76 -7.96 -3.34 -13.59
N SER A 77 -8.87 -4.29 -13.78
CA SER A 77 -10.32 -4.04 -13.73
C SER A 77 -10.80 -3.57 -12.34
N PHE A 78 -10.10 -3.99 -11.30
CA PHE A 78 -10.37 -3.63 -9.91
C PHE A 78 -10.22 -2.13 -9.64
N PHE A 79 -9.36 -1.42 -10.38
CA PHE A 79 -9.19 0.04 -10.26
C PHE A 79 -10.52 0.80 -10.42
N GLY A 80 -11.39 0.35 -11.32
CA GLY A 80 -12.66 1.05 -11.62
C GLY A 80 -13.63 1.12 -10.46
N GLU A 81 -13.47 0.30 -9.42
CA GLU A 81 -14.31 0.32 -8.21
C GLU A 81 -13.84 1.31 -7.14
N PHE A 82 -12.66 1.91 -7.31
CA PHE A 82 -12.04 2.75 -6.29
C PHE A 82 -11.93 4.20 -6.74
N ASP A 83 -11.99 5.08 -5.73
CA ASP A 83 -11.69 6.50 -5.86
C ASP A 83 -10.25 6.71 -6.38
N LEU A 84 -9.90 7.94 -6.82
CA LEU A 84 -8.61 8.35 -7.41
C LEU A 84 -7.36 8.08 -6.53
N ARG A 85 -7.55 7.42 -5.39
CA ARG A 85 -6.56 7.07 -4.37
C ARG A 85 -5.96 5.67 -4.57
N VAL A 86 -6.50 4.85 -5.46
CA VAL A 86 -5.88 3.57 -5.85
C VAL A 86 -5.27 3.74 -7.23
N LEU A 87 -4.01 3.34 -7.41
CA LEU A 87 -3.32 3.27 -8.70
C LEU A 87 -2.93 1.81 -8.95
N VAL A 88 -3.04 1.36 -10.18
CA VAL A 88 -2.54 0.04 -10.60
C VAL A 88 -1.41 0.26 -11.61
N GLU A 89 -0.24 -0.31 -11.32
CA GLU A 89 0.91 -0.35 -12.21
C GLU A 89 0.99 -1.72 -12.89
N PRO A 90 0.61 -1.81 -14.18
CA PRO A 90 0.48 -3.09 -14.87
C PRO A 90 1.81 -3.65 -15.38
N ASN A 91 2.89 -2.87 -15.43
CA ASN A 91 4.14 -3.32 -16.05
C ASN A 91 5.07 -4.06 -15.08
N ILE A 92 4.78 -4.00 -13.78
CA ILE A 92 5.61 -4.59 -12.72
C ILE A 92 4.81 -5.67 -12.00
N ASP A 93 5.40 -6.86 -11.89
CA ASP A 93 4.95 -7.90 -10.98
C ASP A 93 6.15 -8.47 -10.21
N PHE A 94 5.89 -9.03 -9.03
CA PHE A 94 6.90 -9.64 -8.16
C PHE A 94 6.67 -11.15 -8.01
N THR A 95 6.08 -11.77 -9.04
CA THR A 95 5.70 -13.19 -9.09
C THR A 95 6.79 -14.04 -9.74
#